data_AF-A0A2V6EAQ9-F1
#
_entry.id   AF-A0A2V6EAQ9-F1
#
_cell.length_a   1.000
_cell.length_b   1.000
_cell.length_c   1.000
_cell.angle_alpha   90.00
_cell.angle_beta   90.00
_cell.angle_gamma   90.00
#
_symmetry.space_group_name_H-M   'P 1'
#
loop_
_entity.id
_entity.type
_entity.pdbx_description
1 polymer ?
#
loop_
_entity_poly.entity_id
_entity_poly.type
_entity_poly.pdbx_seq_one_letter_code
_entity_poly.pdbx_strand_id
1 'polypeptide(L)'
;MTLATYADVIPTLSSITPSGNDFTWNYSANVTVDQRVEHDDFFTIYDFGNFVAGSNTQPAGWAFSSALLGRTPPLVLPHDDPGILNLTWTYIGKNPIIGPAPLGIFSVNTNTNQVGTSDFAAQATRNGGPNDGTKISNVGDVSVPVPEMSALLPILSVCSAGLLALLPSLLRRRQTS
;
A
#
# COMPACT_ATOMS: atom_id res chain seq x y z
N MET A 1 8.93 -17.90 -23.27
CA MET A 1 8.44 -16.52 -23.32
C MET A 1 9.07 -15.79 -22.15
N THR A 2 10.19 -15.12 -22.38
CA THR A 2 10.88 -14.33 -21.35
C THR A 2 10.10 -13.03 -21.18
N LEU A 3 9.35 -12.92 -20.09
CA LEU A 3 8.79 -11.65 -19.66
C LEU A 3 9.99 -10.75 -19.31
N ALA A 4 10.30 -9.79 -20.17
CA ALA A 4 11.16 -8.69 -19.79
C ALA A 4 10.41 -7.91 -18.70
N THR A 5 10.87 -8.01 -17.46
CA THR A 5 10.47 -7.12 -16.38
C THR A 5 11.02 -5.74 -16.71
N TYR A 6 10.27 -4.92 -17.45
CA TYR A 6 10.55 -3.49 -17.51
C TYR A 6 10.20 -2.93 -16.14
N ALA A 7 11.21 -2.78 -15.28
CA ALA A 7 11.02 -2.02 -14.07
C ALA A 7 11.01 -0.54 -14.50
N ASP A 8 9.95 0.21 -14.18
CA ASP A 8 9.76 1.56 -14.71
C ASP A 8 9.93 2.65 -13.66
N VAL A 9 8.97 2.71 -12.74
CA VAL A 9 9.10 3.44 -11.50
C VAL A 9 8.98 2.44 -10.37
N ILE A 10 9.95 2.45 -9.46
CA ILE A 10 10.04 1.46 -8.37
C ILE A 10 10.06 2.21 -7.04
N PRO A 11 8.93 2.31 -6.32
CA PRO A 11 8.93 2.71 -4.93
C PRO A 11 9.51 1.60 -4.05
N THR A 12 10.28 1.96 -3.04
CA THR A 12 10.88 1.03 -2.09
C THR A 12 10.88 1.68 -0.73
N LEU A 13 10.46 0.93 0.30
CA LEU A 13 10.53 1.40 1.68
C LEU A 13 12.00 1.66 2.04
N SER A 14 12.33 2.92 2.30
CA SER A 14 13.66 3.38 2.65
C SER A 14 13.89 3.37 4.17
N SER A 15 12.90 3.82 4.94
CA SER A 15 12.97 3.81 6.41
C SER A 15 11.61 4.00 7.06
N ILE A 16 11.52 3.58 8.32
CA ILE A 16 10.42 3.92 9.24
C ILE A 16 11.05 4.62 10.44
N THR A 17 10.66 5.87 10.70
CA THR A 17 11.25 6.70 11.76
C THR A 17 10.18 7.23 12.71
N PRO A 18 10.41 7.24 14.04
CA PRO A 18 9.47 7.86 14.98
C PRO A 18 9.19 9.33 14.66
N SER A 19 7.93 9.76 14.81
CA SER A 19 7.45 11.12 14.53
C SER A 19 6.37 11.51 15.53
N GLY A 20 6.78 12.04 16.68
CA GLY A 20 5.86 12.25 17.81
C GLY A 20 5.34 10.91 18.34
N ASN A 21 4.01 10.73 18.30
CA ASN A 21 3.34 9.46 18.64
C ASN A 21 3.14 8.54 17.43
N ASP A 22 3.48 9.02 16.22
CA ASP A 22 3.32 8.31 14.96
C ASP A 22 4.69 7.82 14.44
N PHE A 23 4.68 7.19 13.28
CA PHE A 23 5.85 6.76 12.53
C PHE A 23 5.78 7.31 11.11
N THR A 24 6.84 7.98 10.66
CA THR A 24 6.99 8.40 9.27
C THR A 24 7.50 7.22 8.45
N TRP A 25 6.72 6.81 7.45
CA TRP A 25 7.08 5.80 6.47
C TRP A 25 7.65 6.48 5.23
N ASN A 26 8.95 6.28 4.96
CA ASN A 26 9.66 6.91 3.85
C ASN A 26 9.86 5.93 2.72
N TYR A 27 9.36 6.26 1.53
CA TYR A 27 9.56 5.52 0.29
C TYR A 27 10.52 6.28 -0.61
N SER A 28 11.63 5.66 -0.98
CA SER A 28 12.46 6.13 -2.09
C SER A 28 11.88 5.59 -3.39
N ALA A 29 11.78 6.42 -4.42
CA ALA A 29 11.42 5.95 -5.76
C ALA A 29 12.49 6.32 -6.80
N ASN A 30 12.63 5.48 -7.81
CA ASN A 30 13.56 5.68 -8.93
C ASN A 30 12.83 5.43 -10.25
N VAL A 31 13.22 6.17 -11.29
CA VAL A 31 12.92 5.82 -12.69
C VAL A 31 14.15 5.15 -13.30
N THR A 32 13.96 4.07 -14.06
CA THR A 32 15.09 3.29 -14.58
C THR A 32 15.58 3.78 -15.95
N VAL A 33 16.53 3.07 -16.55
CA VAL A 33 17.14 3.42 -17.84
C VAL A 33 16.10 3.38 -18.97
N ASP A 34 16.32 4.20 -20.02
CA ASP A 34 15.46 4.29 -21.21
C ASP A 34 14.00 4.68 -20.92
N GLN A 35 13.76 5.32 -19.78
CA GLN A 35 12.45 5.76 -19.31
C GLN A 35 12.53 7.18 -18.74
N ARG A 36 11.38 7.82 -18.62
CA ARG A 36 11.22 9.11 -17.96
C ARG A 36 9.89 9.17 -17.22
N VAL A 37 9.85 10.01 -16.21
CA VAL A 37 8.59 10.46 -15.60
C VAL A 37 8.23 11.79 -16.23
N GLU A 38 7.07 11.86 -16.87
CA GLU A 38 6.50 13.11 -17.39
C GLU A 38 5.13 13.39 -16.78
N HIS A 39 4.49 14.49 -17.17
CA HIS A 39 3.20 14.89 -16.61
C HIS A 39 2.19 13.73 -16.66
N ASP A 40 1.44 13.56 -15.56
CA ASP A 40 0.46 12.51 -15.31
C ASP A 40 1.00 11.09 -15.09
N ASP A 41 2.30 10.84 -15.21
CA ASP A 41 2.93 9.60 -14.74
C ASP A 41 2.84 9.51 -13.21
N PHE A 42 2.80 8.30 -12.66
CA PHE A 42 2.47 8.10 -11.26
C PHE A 42 2.96 6.76 -10.72
N PHE A 43 2.94 6.61 -9.41
CA PHE A 43 2.91 5.31 -8.75
C PHE A 43 1.84 5.30 -7.67
N THR A 44 1.26 4.13 -7.47
CA THR A 44 0.25 3.82 -6.44
C THR A 44 0.79 2.70 -5.57
N ILE A 45 0.75 2.89 -4.25
CA ILE A 45 0.95 1.84 -3.25
C ILE A 45 -0.44 1.39 -2.79
N TYR A 46 -0.72 0.10 -2.96
CA TYR A 46 -2.04 -0.47 -2.67
C TYR A 46 -2.15 -0.94 -1.24
N ASP A 47 -3.38 -1.00 -0.74
CA ASP A 47 -3.74 -1.49 0.60
C ASP A 47 -2.84 -0.92 1.71
N PHE A 48 -2.49 0.36 1.60
CA PHE A 48 -1.56 1.02 2.51
C PHE A 48 -2.09 1.06 3.95
N GLY A 49 -3.42 1.17 4.08
CA GLY A 49 -4.08 1.25 5.37
C GLY A 49 -4.27 2.66 5.89
N ASN A 50 -4.42 2.77 7.20
CA ASN A 50 -4.66 4.05 7.86
C ASN A 50 -3.37 4.88 7.92
N PHE A 51 -3.50 6.15 7.58
CA PHE A 51 -2.44 7.14 7.70
C PHE A 51 -3.00 8.45 8.26
N VAL A 52 -2.11 9.31 8.76
CA VAL A 52 -2.49 10.63 9.25
C VAL A 52 -2.74 11.54 8.06
N ALA A 53 -4.00 11.90 7.81
CA ALA A 53 -4.37 12.75 6.68
C ALA A 53 -3.60 14.09 6.68
N GLY A 54 -3.02 14.46 5.54
CA GLY A 54 -2.22 15.68 5.39
C GLY A 54 -0.79 15.60 5.92
N SER A 55 -0.34 14.44 6.41
CA SER A 55 1.05 14.21 6.81
C SER A 55 2.00 13.93 5.64
N ASN A 56 1.48 13.84 4.42
CA ASN A 56 2.28 13.47 3.27
C ASN A 56 3.39 14.48 2.99
N THR A 57 4.57 13.98 2.66
CA THR A 57 5.64 14.80 2.07
C THR A 57 6.11 14.16 0.78
N GLN A 58 6.58 14.98 -0.15
CA GLN A 58 7.04 14.53 -1.45
C GLN A 58 7.98 15.58 -2.09
N PRO A 59 8.76 15.19 -3.10
CA PRO A 59 9.57 16.12 -3.88
C PRO A 59 8.69 17.11 -4.66
N ALA A 60 9.25 18.27 -4.97
CA ALA A 60 8.55 19.27 -5.79
C ALA A 60 8.15 18.68 -7.16
N GLY A 61 6.96 19.05 -7.63
CA GLY A 61 6.42 18.52 -8.89
C GLY A 61 5.63 17.23 -8.73
N TRP A 62 5.36 16.76 -7.51
CA TRP A 62 4.47 15.63 -7.25
C TRP A 62 3.22 16.07 -6.48
N ALA A 63 2.07 15.51 -6.84
CA ALA A 63 0.79 15.65 -6.15
C ALA A 63 0.42 14.34 -5.47
N PHE A 64 -0.16 14.43 -4.27
CA PHE A 64 -0.58 13.27 -3.49
C PHE A 64 -2.10 13.14 -3.50
N SER A 65 -2.59 11.91 -3.54
CA SER A 65 -4.00 11.57 -3.32
C SER A 65 -4.12 10.20 -2.65
N SER A 66 -5.23 9.98 -1.95
CA SER A 66 -5.60 8.68 -1.38
C SER A 66 -7.05 8.33 -1.74
N ALA A 67 -7.31 7.07 -2.08
CA ALA A 67 -8.64 6.58 -2.42
C ALA A 67 -8.79 5.08 -2.11
N LEU A 68 -10.01 4.62 -1.83
CA LEU A 68 -10.32 3.19 -1.64
C LEU A 68 -10.21 2.39 -2.94
N LEU A 69 -10.43 3.05 -4.08
CA LEU A 69 -10.10 2.49 -5.38
C LEU A 69 -8.91 3.28 -5.93
N GLY A 70 -7.76 2.62 -5.99
CA GLY A 70 -6.50 3.24 -6.40
C GLY A 70 -6.48 3.60 -7.88
N ARG A 71 -5.53 4.45 -8.27
CA ARG A 71 -5.22 4.65 -9.69
C ARG A 71 -4.36 3.48 -10.17
N THR A 72 -4.90 2.64 -11.05
CA THR A 72 -4.17 1.52 -11.66
C THR A 72 -3.79 1.83 -13.10
N PRO A 73 -2.52 1.63 -13.50
CA PRO A 73 -2.14 1.82 -14.88
C PRO A 73 -2.65 0.67 -15.75
N PRO A 74 -2.83 0.88 -17.07
CA PRO A 74 -3.29 -0.19 -17.96
C PRO A 74 -2.32 -1.38 -17.96
N LEU A 75 -2.84 -2.57 -18.28
CA LEU A 75 -2.08 -3.82 -18.51
C LEU A 75 -1.41 -4.45 -17.28
N VAL A 76 -1.65 -3.93 -16.08
CA VAL A 76 -1.26 -4.57 -14.81
C VAL A 76 -2.49 -4.71 -13.92
N LEU A 77 -2.42 -5.66 -12.98
CA LEU A 77 -3.53 -5.99 -12.09
C LEU A 77 -2.99 -6.25 -10.67
N PRO A 78 -2.68 -5.19 -9.90
CA PRO A 78 -2.30 -5.32 -8.50
C PRO A 78 -3.47 -5.85 -7.68
N HIS A 79 -3.17 -6.51 -6.56
CA HIS A 79 -4.14 -6.83 -5.53
C HIS A 79 -4.59 -5.52 -4.84
N ASP A 80 -5.91 -5.36 -4.68
CA ASP A 80 -6.54 -4.18 -4.11
C ASP A 80 -7.76 -4.64 -3.30
N ASP A 81 -7.75 -4.39 -1.99
CA ASP A 81 -8.91 -4.53 -1.11
C ASP A 81 -9.69 -3.20 -1.11
N PRO A 82 -10.94 -3.17 -1.62
CA PRO A 82 -11.72 -1.94 -1.71
C PRO A 82 -12.11 -1.34 -0.34
N GLY A 83 -11.80 -2.01 0.77
CA GLY A 83 -11.93 -1.51 2.13
C GLY A 83 -10.70 -0.79 2.68
N ILE A 84 -9.57 -0.81 1.97
CA ILE A 84 -8.28 -0.27 2.43
C ILE A 84 -7.85 0.88 1.51
N LEU A 85 -7.29 1.95 2.09
CA LEU A 85 -6.87 3.11 1.31
C LEU A 85 -5.58 2.82 0.54
N ASN A 86 -5.59 3.22 -0.72
CA ASN A 86 -4.44 3.27 -1.62
C ASN A 86 -3.82 4.68 -1.60
N LEU A 87 -2.51 4.77 -1.76
CA LEU A 87 -1.78 6.03 -1.86
C LEU A 87 -1.21 6.22 -3.26
N THR A 88 -1.50 7.35 -3.91
CA THR A 88 -0.98 7.67 -5.24
C THR A 88 -0.21 8.98 -5.21
N TRP A 89 1.01 8.97 -5.76
CA TRP A 89 1.75 10.18 -6.11
C TRP A 89 1.80 10.31 -7.62
N THR A 90 1.30 11.44 -8.13
CA THR A 90 1.26 11.77 -9.57
C THR A 90 2.22 12.91 -9.86
N TYR A 91 3.04 12.78 -10.91
CA TYR A 91 3.93 13.82 -11.35
C TYR A 91 3.15 14.93 -12.07
N ILE A 92 3.20 16.13 -11.52
CA ILE A 92 2.59 17.36 -12.03
C ILE A 92 3.63 18.36 -12.54
N GLY A 93 4.91 18.00 -12.53
CA GLY A 93 5.99 18.84 -13.03
C GLY A 93 5.92 19.05 -14.54
N LYS A 94 6.52 20.16 -15.01
CA LYS A 94 6.52 20.53 -16.44
C LYS A 94 7.65 19.87 -17.23
N ASN A 95 8.78 19.60 -16.59
CA ASN A 95 9.98 19.07 -17.23
C ASN A 95 10.10 17.59 -16.91
N PRO A 96 10.22 16.68 -17.89
CA PRO A 96 10.37 15.27 -17.60
C PRO A 96 11.64 14.96 -16.78
N ILE A 97 11.54 14.00 -15.87
CA ILE A 97 12.68 13.42 -15.15
C ILE A 97 13.19 12.25 -15.96
N ILE A 98 14.35 12.41 -16.60
CA ILE A 98 14.97 11.38 -17.45
C ILE A 98 15.73 10.38 -16.59
N GLY A 99 15.43 9.09 -16.77
CA GLY A 99 16.11 8.01 -16.08
C GLY A 99 17.44 7.60 -16.70
N PRO A 100 18.30 6.86 -15.95
CA PRO A 100 18.08 6.44 -14.56
C PRO A 100 18.28 7.61 -13.60
N ALA A 101 17.29 7.87 -12.73
CA ALA A 101 17.33 8.98 -11.80
C ALA A 101 16.52 8.70 -10.52
N PRO A 102 16.99 9.18 -9.34
CA PRO A 102 16.18 9.17 -8.14
C PRO A 102 15.04 10.18 -8.30
N LEU A 103 13.82 9.76 -7.96
CA LEU A 103 12.64 10.62 -7.94
C LEU A 103 12.52 11.37 -6.62
N GLY A 104 13.13 10.84 -5.55
CA GLY A 104 13.19 11.44 -4.21
C GLY A 104 12.54 10.57 -3.14
N ILE A 105 12.25 11.18 -1.98
CA ILE A 105 11.58 10.54 -0.85
C ILE A 105 10.12 11.00 -0.79
N PHE A 106 9.21 10.04 -0.69
CA PHE A 106 7.79 10.21 -0.51
C PHE A 106 7.42 9.64 0.85
N SER A 107 6.63 10.34 1.65
CA SER A 107 6.29 9.84 2.97
C SER A 107 4.87 10.17 3.39
N VAL A 108 4.41 9.43 4.39
CA VAL A 108 3.22 9.69 5.19
C VAL A 108 3.49 9.21 6.63
N ASN A 109 2.73 9.73 7.59
CA ASN A 109 2.75 9.22 8.96
C ASN A 109 1.66 8.18 9.17
N THR A 110 1.96 7.15 9.95
CA THR A 110 0.99 6.17 10.45
C THR A 110 1.17 5.93 11.94
N ASN A 111 0.17 5.34 12.60
CA ASN A 111 0.23 5.03 14.03
C ASN A 111 1.00 3.73 14.35
N THR A 112 1.53 3.05 13.34
CA THR A 112 2.20 1.75 13.50
C THR A 112 3.51 1.69 12.71
N ASN A 113 4.49 0.96 13.23
CA ASN A 113 5.72 0.59 12.53
C ASN A 113 5.75 -0.89 12.14
N GLN A 114 4.63 -1.60 12.30
CA GLN A 114 4.54 -3.00 11.90
C GLN A 114 4.51 -3.10 10.38
N VAL A 115 5.35 -3.97 9.84
CA VAL A 115 5.55 -4.13 8.39
C VAL A 115 4.71 -5.28 7.85
N GLY A 116 3.87 -4.96 6.88
CA GLY A 116 3.22 -5.89 5.95
C GLY A 116 3.78 -5.72 4.53
N THR A 117 3.22 -6.48 3.60
CA THR A 117 3.55 -6.41 2.17
C THR A 117 2.25 -6.25 1.39
N SER A 118 2.28 -5.39 0.39
CA SER A 118 1.21 -5.18 -0.58
C SER A 118 1.81 -4.91 -1.96
N ASP A 119 0.98 -4.73 -2.97
CA ASP A 119 1.41 -4.39 -4.31
C ASP A 119 1.64 -2.87 -4.43
N PHE A 120 2.55 -2.50 -5.33
CA PHE A 120 2.56 -1.19 -5.97
C PHE A 120 2.32 -1.37 -7.46
N ALA A 121 1.78 -0.34 -8.11
CA ALA A 121 1.80 -0.23 -9.56
C ALA A 121 2.21 1.17 -9.98
N ALA A 122 2.92 1.28 -11.10
CA ALA A 122 3.36 2.57 -11.61
C ALA A 122 3.24 2.68 -13.12
N GLN A 123 3.14 3.92 -13.59
CA GLN A 123 3.17 4.32 -14.99
C GLN A 123 4.34 5.26 -15.20
N ALA A 124 5.13 4.98 -16.23
CA ALA A 124 6.14 5.89 -16.75
C ALA A 124 6.05 5.97 -18.28
N THR A 125 6.99 6.69 -18.88
CA THR A 125 7.06 6.89 -20.31
C THR A 125 8.40 6.42 -20.86
N ARG A 126 8.38 5.65 -21.95
CA ARG A 126 9.62 5.25 -22.63
C ARG A 126 10.35 6.47 -23.16
N ASN A 127 11.67 6.51 -22.96
CA ASN A 127 12.56 7.60 -23.34
C ASN A 127 13.59 7.13 -24.37
N GLY A 128 13.20 7.16 -25.64
CA GLY A 128 14.02 6.78 -26.77
C GLY A 128 13.56 5.52 -27.51
N GLY A 129 14.27 5.22 -28.61
CA GLY A 129 13.94 4.11 -29.51
C GLY A 129 12.62 4.31 -30.30
N PRO A 130 12.18 3.27 -31.04
CA PRO A 130 10.97 3.36 -31.88
C PRO A 130 9.66 3.58 -31.11
N ASN A 131 9.66 3.36 -29.80
CA ASN A 131 8.49 3.46 -28.92
C ASN A 131 8.59 4.66 -27.97
N ASP A 132 9.45 5.63 -28.24
CA ASP A 132 9.57 6.85 -27.44
C ASP A 132 8.21 7.54 -27.24
N GLY A 133 7.93 8.01 -26.02
CA GLY A 133 6.65 8.64 -25.68
C GLY A 133 5.49 7.68 -25.42
N THR A 134 5.68 6.38 -25.60
CA THR A 134 4.64 5.41 -25.22
C THR A 134 4.68 5.13 -23.72
N LYS A 135 3.49 4.94 -23.13
CA LYS A 135 3.36 4.58 -21.72
C LYS A 135 3.78 3.14 -21.47
N ILE A 136 4.27 2.91 -20.27
CA ILE A 136 4.70 1.61 -19.80
C ILE A 136 4.31 1.49 -18.32
N SER A 137 3.92 0.28 -17.94
CA SER A 137 3.33 -0.01 -16.63
C SER A 137 4.13 -1.12 -15.97
N ASN A 138 4.28 -1.04 -14.66
CA ASN A 138 4.83 -2.12 -13.86
C ASN A 138 4.03 -2.32 -12.57
N VAL A 139 4.13 -3.53 -12.04
CA VAL A 139 3.57 -3.96 -10.76
C VAL A 139 4.64 -4.75 -10.01
N GLY A 140 4.66 -4.66 -8.70
CA GLY A 140 5.56 -5.43 -7.85
C GLY A 140 5.20 -5.28 -6.38
N ASP A 141 5.96 -5.93 -5.50
CA ASP A 141 5.71 -5.88 -4.07
C ASP A 141 6.35 -4.65 -3.42
N VAL A 142 5.70 -4.11 -2.39
CA VAL A 142 6.22 -3.04 -1.53
C VAL A 142 5.82 -3.28 -0.09
N SER A 143 6.70 -2.88 0.84
CA SER A 143 6.37 -2.91 2.26
C SER A 143 5.39 -1.80 2.63
N VAL A 144 4.32 -2.14 3.35
CA VAL A 144 3.29 -1.21 3.82
C VAL A 144 3.08 -1.37 5.33
N PRO A 145 2.48 -0.40 6.02
CA PRO A 145 2.00 -0.60 7.38
C PRO A 145 1.02 -1.76 7.43
N VAL A 146 1.13 -2.63 8.44
CA VAL A 146 0.04 -3.58 8.73
C VAL A 146 -1.20 -2.75 9.10
N PRO A 147 -2.32 -2.87 8.37
CA PRO A 147 -3.54 -2.17 8.74
C PRO A 147 -3.95 -2.62 10.15
N GLU A 148 -4.19 -1.67 11.06
CA GLU A 148 -4.77 -2.04 12.35
C GLU A 148 -6.14 -2.66 12.07
N MET A 149 -6.24 -3.98 12.20
CA MET A 149 -7.53 -4.65 12.18
C MET A 149 -8.38 -3.98 13.25
N SER A 150 -9.47 -3.33 12.86
CA SER A 150 -10.52 -2.97 13.81
C SER A 150 -10.90 -4.26 14.53
N ALA A 151 -10.43 -4.43 15.77
CA ALA A 151 -10.63 -5.60 16.61
C ALA A 151 -12.08 -5.69 17.12
N LEU A 152 -13.05 -5.36 16.27
CA LEU A 152 -14.46 -5.38 16.58
C LEU A 152 -15.09 -6.62 15.93
N LEU A 153 -15.05 -7.70 16.74
CA LEU A 153 -16.00 -8.82 16.86
C LEU A 153 -15.67 -10.12 16.09
N PRO A 154 -15.69 -11.34 16.71
CA PRO A 154 -15.99 -11.69 18.12
C PRO A 154 -14.96 -12.64 18.79
N ILE A 155 -14.36 -12.22 19.91
CA ILE A 155 -13.77 -13.12 20.92
C ILE A 155 -14.86 -13.77 21.81
N LEU A 156 -16.15 -13.57 21.51
CA LEU A 156 -17.25 -14.07 22.36
C LEU A 156 -17.74 -15.50 22.06
N SER A 157 -17.10 -16.27 21.15
CA SER A 157 -17.61 -17.61 20.78
C SER A 157 -17.08 -18.79 21.60
N VAL A 158 -16.11 -18.62 22.51
CA VAL A 158 -15.45 -19.79 23.16
C VAL A 158 -15.90 -20.04 24.61
N CYS A 159 -16.58 -19.10 25.28
CA CYS A 159 -16.98 -19.31 26.69
C CYS A 159 -18.45 -19.72 26.92
N SER A 160 -19.32 -19.70 25.90
CA SER A 160 -20.74 -20.04 26.05
C SER A 160 -21.07 -21.54 25.91
N ALA A 161 -20.13 -22.39 25.47
CA ALA A 161 -20.36 -23.84 25.37
C ALA A 161 -20.10 -24.61 26.68
N GLY A 162 -19.44 -24.00 27.67
CA GLY A 162 -19.11 -24.65 28.95
C GLY A 162 -20.19 -24.56 30.03
N LEU A 163 -21.12 -23.59 29.95
CA LEU A 163 -22.05 -23.31 31.04
C LEU A 163 -23.39 -24.07 30.96
N LEU A 164 -23.73 -24.66 29.82
CA LEU A 164 -24.97 -25.44 29.66
C LEU A 164 -24.80 -26.96 29.90
N ALA A 165 -23.57 -27.45 30.02
CA ALA A 165 -23.30 -28.88 30.27
C ALA A 165 -23.35 -29.30 31.76
N LEU A 166 -23.53 -28.35 32.70
CA LEU A 166 -23.51 -28.63 34.14
C LEU A 166 -24.89 -28.70 34.81
N LEU A 167 -25.99 -28.54 34.08
CA LEU A 167 -27.34 -28.53 34.65
C LEU A 167 -28.08 -29.89 34.75
N PRO A 168 -27.73 -31.00 34.06
CA PRO A 168 -28.48 -32.25 34.25
C PRO A 168 -28.09 -33.05 35.51
N SER A 169 -26.95 -32.80 36.16
CA SER A 169 -26.43 -33.69 37.21
C SER A 169 -26.98 -33.43 38.62
N LEU A 170 -27.60 -32.26 38.87
CA LEU A 170 -28.14 -31.92 40.18
C LEU A 170 -29.63 -32.25 40.37
N LEU A 171 -30.35 -32.63 39.31
CA LEU A 171 -31.75 -33.05 39.41
C LEU A 171 -31.95 -34.55 39.58
N ARG A 172 -30.89 -35.38 39.46
CA ARG A 172 -31.02 -36.85 39.61
C ARG A 172 -30.82 -37.37 41.04
N ARG A 173 -30.67 -36.50 42.05
CA ARG A 173 -30.44 -36.93 43.44
C ARG A 173 -31.59 -36.65 44.41
N ARG A 174 -32.81 -36.39 43.92
CA ARG A 174 -33.98 -36.16 44.78
C ARG A 174 -35.28 -36.78 44.24
N GLN A 175 -35.33 -38.10 44.07
CA GLN A 175 -36.52 -38.99 44.09
C GLN A 175 -35.92 -40.42 44.19
N THR A 176 -36.20 -41.33 45.13
CA THR A 176 -37.31 -41.57 46.07
C THR A 176 -36.82 -42.41 47.25
N SER A 177 -37.71 -42.53 48.25
CA SER A 177 -37.72 -43.37 49.46
C SER A 177 -37.29 -44.83 49.28
#